data_AF-A0A932G4N5-F1
#
_entry.id   AF-A0A932G4N5-F1
#
_cell.length_a   1.000
_cell.length_b   1.000
_cell.length_c   1.000
_cell.angle_alpha   90.00
_cell.angle_beta   90.00
_cell.angle_gamma   90.00
#
_symmetry.space_group_name_H-M   'P 1'
#
loop_
_entity.id
_entity.type
_entity.pdbx_description
1 polymer ?
#
loop_
_entity_poly.entity_id
_entity_poly.type
_entity_poly.pdbx_seq_one_letter_code
_entity_poly.pdbx_strand_id
1 'polypeptide(L)'
;MFRLSGRTLGLWAAFLSRGEPVVDYALRLKKELGAEKPWVAGHCNNVFAYLPSRRVSQEGGYEGGGAIVGARLPGQFAPTVEETIVRKVHELVERTRVK
;
A
#
# COMPACT_ATOMS: atom_id res chain seq x y z
N MET A 1 21.38 -5.06 8.00
CA MET A 1 22.03 -3.77 7.70
C MET A 1 22.61 -3.86 6.31
N PHE A 2 21.93 -3.33 5.29
CA PHE A 2 22.43 -3.30 3.91
C PHE A 2 22.93 -1.89 3.61
N ARG A 3 24.22 -1.76 3.27
CA ARG A 3 24.88 -0.50 2.93
C ARG A 3 25.33 -0.58 1.48
N LEU A 4 24.75 0.25 0.61
CA LEU A 4 25.25 0.53 -0.73
C LEU A 4 25.71 1.99 -0.74
N SER A 5 27.00 2.19 -1.01
CA SER A 5 27.62 3.41 -1.56
C SER A 5 27.13 4.77 -1.05
N GLY A 6 27.81 5.30 -0.03
CA GLY A 6 28.20 6.72 0.09
C GLY A 6 27.15 7.85 0.16
N ARG A 7 25.88 7.62 -0.14
CA ARG A 7 24.80 8.58 0.06
C ARG A 7 24.17 8.34 1.42
N THR A 8 23.87 9.39 2.16
CA THR A 8 22.98 9.32 3.32
C THR A 8 21.74 8.55 2.88
N LEU A 9 21.53 7.34 3.42
CA LEU A 9 20.29 6.60 3.23
C LEU A 9 19.22 7.46 3.90
N GLY A 10 18.62 8.39 3.16
CA GLY A 10 17.37 9.00 3.59
C GLY A 10 16.42 7.87 3.94
N LEU A 11 15.63 8.01 5.02
CA LEU A 11 14.70 6.98 5.46
C LEU A 11 13.84 6.49 4.27
N TRP A 12 14.15 5.27 3.80
CA TRP A 12 13.35 4.56 2.82
C TRP A 12 12.16 3.95 3.57
N ALA A 13 10.95 4.24 3.10
CA ALA A 13 9.72 3.74 3.72
C ALA A 13 9.17 2.58 2.90
N ALA A 14 9.15 1.37 3.47
CA ALA A 14 8.47 0.24 2.84
C ALA A 14 7.03 0.14 3.36
N PHE A 15 6.03 0.31 2.50
CA PHE A 15 4.66 -0.06 2.81
C PHE A 15 4.47 -1.54 2.50
N LEU A 16 4.36 -2.35 3.56
CA LEU A 16 4.12 -3.78 3.47
C LEU A 16 2.62 -4.04 3.60
N SER A 17 1.99 -4.44 2.51
CA SER A 17 0.56 -4.72 2.47
C SER A 17 0.27 -6.22 2.47
N ARG A 18 -0.80 -6.60 3.17
CA ARG A 18 -1.44 -7.89 2.97
C ARG A 18 -2.26 -7.82 1.68
N GLY A 19 -2.24 -8.88 0.87
CA GLY A 19 -2.89 -8.90 -0.44
C GLY A 19 -2.09 -8.23 -1.54
N GLU A 20 -2.76 -7.87 -2.62
CA GLU A 20 -2.15 -7.34 -3.84
C GLU A 20 -2.59 -5.88 -4.06
N PRO A 21 -1.80 -4.88 -3.62
CA PRO A 21 -2.16 -3.48 -3.78
C PRO A 21 -2.11 -3.09 -5.25
N VAL A 22 -3.14 -2.39 -5.71
CA VAL A 22 -3.12 -1.79 -7.06
C VAL A 22 -2.10 -0.65 -7.14
N VAL A 23 -1.72 -0.28 -8.36
CA VAL A 23 -0.66 0.72 -8.63
C VAL A 23 -0.91 2.08 -7.99
N ASP A 24 -2.18 2.44 -7.77
CA ASP A 24 -2.59 3.71 -7.17
C ASP A 24 -1.91 3.97 -5.82
N TYR A 25 -1.70 2.94 -4.99
CA TYR A 25 -1.00 3.09 -3.71
C TYR A 25 0.47 3.53 -3.90
N ALA A 26 1.18 2.95 -4.88
CA ALA A 26 2.55 3.31 -5.16
C ALA A 26 2.66 4.74 -5.70
N LEU A 27 1.78 5.11 -6.64
CA LEU A 27 1.76 6.46 -7.22
C LEU A 27 1.42 7.51 -6.16
N ARG A 28 0.39 7.26 -5.35
CA ARG A 28 -0.05 8.18 -4.30
C ARG A 28 1.00 8.37 -3.22
N LEU A 29 1.57 7.28 -2.69
CA LEU A 29 2.60 7.38 -1.66
C LEU A 29 3.85 8.10 -2.17
N LYS A 30 4.28 7.84 -3.42
CA LYS A 30 5.40 8.59 -4.02
C LYS A 30 5.10 10.08 -4.14
N LYS A 31 3.88 10.43 -4.53
CA LYS A 31 3.43 11.83 -4.61
C LYS A 31 3.43 12.50 -3.23
N GLU A 32 2.95 11.82 -2.20
CA GLU A 32 2.73 12.40 -0.87
C GLU A 32 3.97 12.37 0.04
N LEU A 33 4.85 11.36 -0.11
CA LEU A 33 6.04 11.18 0.74
C LEU A 33 7.35 11.58 0.04
N GLY A 34 7.32 11.77 -1.28
CA GLY A 34 8.46 12.09 -2.14
C GLY A 34 8.90 10.88 -2.99
N ALA A 35 9.18 11.11 -4.27
CA ALA A 35 9.31 10.07 -5.30
C ALA A 35 10.36 8.99 -5.00
N GLU A 36 11.46 9.35 -4.35
CA GLU A 36 12.55 8.44 -4.02
C GLU A 36 12.31 7.64 -2.72
N LYS A 37 11.28 7.96 -1.92
CA LYS A 37 11.21 7.44 -0.54
C LYS A 37 10.40 6.16 -0.36
N PRO A 38 9.18 6.01 -0.90
CA PRO A 38 8.35 4.85 -0.61
C PRO A 38 8.47 3.73 -1.64
N TRP A 39 8.62 2.50 -1.14
CA TRP A 39 8.49 1.27 -1.92
C TRP A 39 7.25 0.53 -1.42
N VAL A 40 6.43 0.03 -2.34
CA VAL A 40 5.23 -0.77 -1.99
C VAL A 40 5.56 -2.23 -2.22
N ALA A 41 5.47 -3.04 -1.17
CA ALA A 41 5.58 -4.48 -1.26
C ALA A 41 4.20 -5.10 -0.95
N GLY A 42 3.62 -5.74 -1.98
CA GLY A 42 2.48 -6.63 -1.83
C GLY A 42 2.87 -7.98 -1.22
N HIS A 43 1.90 -8.86 -1.06
CA HIS A 43 2.10 -10.26 -0.63
C HIS A 43 2.84 -10.41 0.70
N CYS A 44 2.81 -9.37 1.54
CA CYS A 44 3.48 -9.38 2.82
C CYS A 44 2.54 -9.91 3.90
N ASN A 45 3.02 -10.87 4.71
CA ASN A 45 2.33 -11.44 5.87
C ASN A 45 1.07 -12.28 5.59
N ASN A 46 0.31 -12.02 4.51
CA ASN A 46 -0.82 -12.82 4.01
C ASN A 46 -1.32 -12.29 2.65
N VAL A 47 -2.08 -13.10 1.91
CA VAL A 47 -2.74 -12.75 0.66
C VAL A 47 -4.22 -13.10 0.77
N PHE A 48 -5.09 -12.08 0.85
CA PHE A 48 -6.55 -12.30 0.93
C PHE A 48 -7.25 -12.07 -0.41
N ALA A 49 -6.78 -11.12 -1.22
CA ALA A 49 -7.23 -10.74 -2.57
C ALA A 49 -6.42 -9.50 -3.02
N TYR A 50 -6.83 -8.88 -4.13
CA TYR A 50 -6.46 -7.50 -4.45
C TYR A 50 -6.92 -6.53 -3.37
N LEU A 51 -6.10 -5.51 -3.16
CA LEU A 51 -6.40 -4.34 -2.35
C LEU A 51 -6.65 -3.17 -3.31
N PRO A 52 -7.92 -2.85 -3.62
CA PRO A 52 -8.25 -1.80 -4.57
C PRO A 52 -8.07 -0.40 -3.96
N SER A 53 -7.88 0.59 -4.84
CA SER A 53 -8.16 1.99 -4.52
C SER A 53 -9.66 2.25 -4.60
N ARG A 54 -10.12 3.41 -4.11
CA ARG A 54 -11.54 3.78 -4.22
C ARG A 54 -12.00 3.80 -5.68
N ARG A 55 -11.16 4.33 -6.58
CA ARG A 55 -11.43 4.40 -8.01
C ARG A 55 -11.59 3.00 -8.61
N VAL A 56 -10.60 2.11 -8.41
CA VAL A 56 -10.64 0.74 -8.94
C VAL A 56 -11.81 -0.05 -8.37
N SER A 57 -12.12 0.14 -7.09
CA SER A 57 -13.30 -0.50 -6.47
C SER A 57 -14.63 -0.05 -7.10
N GLN A 58 -14.73 1.20 -7.56
CA GLN A 58 -15.92 1.74 -8.23
C GLN A 58 -16.00 1.33 -9.71
N GLU A 59 -14.85 1.24 -10.38
CA GLU A 59 -14.74 0.73 -11.75
C GLU A 59 -15.10 -0.77 -11.82
N GLY A 60 -14.85 -1.51 -10.74
CA GLY A 60 -15.13 -2.95 -10.68
C GLY A 60 -14.07 -3.76 -11.42
N GLY A 61 -14.48 -4.87 -12.03
CA GLY A 61 -13.55 -5.80 -12.68
C GLY A 61 -12.86 -6.74 -11.68
N TYR A 62 -11.77 -7.37 -12.13
CA TYR A 62 -11.10 -8.41 -11.36
C TYR A 62 -10.46 -7.83 -10.09
N GLU A 63 -9.66 -6.77 -10.22
CA GLU A 63 -9.00 -6.11 -9.08
C GLU A 63 -9.96 -5.27 -8.23
N GLY A 64 -11.07 -4.78 -8.80
CA GLY A 64 -12.06 -3.95 -8.10
C GLY A 64 -13.06 -4.70 -7.22
N GLY A 65 -13.01 -6.02 -7.21
CA GLY A 65 -13.88 -6.85 -6.36
C GLY A 65 -14.17 -8.24 -6.92
N GLY A 66 -13.93 -8.50 -8.21
CA GLY A 66 -14.13 -9.81 -8.81
C GLY A 66 -13.25 -10.90 -8.17
N ALA A 67 -12.01 -10.56 -7.84
CA ALA A 67 -11.05 -11.50 -7.25
C ALA A 67 -11.40 -11.92 -5.82
N ILE A 68 -12.26 -11.18 -5.10
CA ILE A 68 -12.63 -11.52 -3.70
C ILE A 68 -13.82 -12.49 -3.62
N VAL A 69 -14.50 -12.79 -4.74
CA VAL A 69 -15.69 -13.66 -4.77
C VAL A 69 -15.37 -15.09 -4.32
N GLY A 70 -14.17 -15.60 -4.63
CA GLY A 70 -13.70 -16.92 -4.18
C GLY A 70 -12.99 -16.91 -2.81
N ALA A 71 -12.86 -15.74 -2.17
CA ALA A 71 -12.14 -15.63 -0.90
C ALA A 71 -12.98 -16.15 0.27
N ARG A 72 -12.31 -16.51 1.37
CA ARG A 72 -12.96 -16.96 2.61
C ARG A 72 -13.95 -15.93 3.20
N LEU A 73 -13.68 -14.65 2.97
CA LEU A 73 -14.53 -13.53 3.39
C LEU A 73 -14.84 -12.68 2.15
N PRO A 74 -15.84 -13.09 1.35
CA PRO A 74 -16.23 -12.34 0.17
C PRO A 74 -16.99 -11.08 0.60
N GLY A 75 -16.61 -9.94 0.06
CA GLY A 75 -17.26 -8.67 0.34
C GLY A 75 -16.45 -7.50 -0.20
N GLN A 76 -17.13 -6.44 -0.61
CA GLN A 76 -16.44 -5.22 -1.01
C GLN A 76 -15.74 -4.60 0.20
N PHE A 77 -14.57 -4.01 -0.04
CA PHE A 77 -13.95 -3.16 0.96
C PHE A 77 -14.81 -1.94 1.24
N ALA A 78 -14.73 -1.42 2.47
CA ALA A 78 -15.29 -0.11 2.77
C ALA A 78 -14.71 0.93 1.80
N PRO A 79 -15.50 1.91 1.31
CA PRO A 79 -15.00 2.96 0.41
C PRO A 79 -13.81 3.77 0.98
N THR A 80 -13.59 3.69 2.29
CA THR A 80 -12.54 4.35 3.06
C THR A 80 -11.27 3.49 3.22
N VAL A 81 -11.19 2.29 2.63
CA VAL A 81 -10.05 1.37 2.80
C VAL A 81 -8.73 2.01 2.40
N GLU A 82 -8.71 2.70 1.25
CA GLU A 82 -7.52 3.37 0.72
C GLU A 82 -7.03 4.44 1.70
N GLU A 83 -7.92 5.32 2.15
CA GLU A 83 -7.57 6.36 3.12
C GLU A 83 -7.13 5.82 4.47
N THR A 84 -7.77 4.76 4.93
CA THR A 84 -7.40 4.10 6.20
C THR A 84 -5.96 3.62 6.14
N ILE A 85 -5.56 3.02 5.02
CA ILE A 85 -4.22 2.50 4.79
C ILE A 85 -3.22 3.64 4.62
N VAL A 86 -3.50 4.61 3.74
CA VAL A 86 -2.61 5.74 3.45
C VAL A 86 -2.35 6.55 4.73
N ARG A 87 -3.39 6.86 5.51
CA ARG A 87 -3.23 7.51 6.82
C ARG A 87 -2.31 6.70 7.73
N LYS A 88 -2.46 5.37 7.78
CA LYS A 88 -1.62 4.54 8.63
C LYS A 88 -0.16 4.53 8.17
N VAL A 89 0.09 4.56 6.87
CA VAL A 89 1.44 4.69 6.32
C VAL A 89 2.07 6.02 6.77
N HIS A 90 1.36 7.14 6.63
CA HIS A 90 1.83 8.44 7.13
C HIS A 90 2.17 8.41 8.62
N GLU A 91 1.27 7.89 9.46
CA GLU A 91 1.54 7.74 10.91
C GLU A 91 2.81 6.95 11.20
N LEU A 92 3.05 5.85 10.47
CA LEU A 92 4.23 5.01 10.67
C LEU A 92 5.51 5.70 10.18
N VAL A 93 5.44 6.43 9.07
CA VAL A 93 6.57 7.21 8.55
C VAL A 93 6.96 8.33 9.51
N GLU A 94 5.99 9.04 10.08
CA GLU A 94 6.29 10.07 11.08
C GLU A 94 6.95 9.47 12.32
N ARG A 95 6.45 8.32 12.82
CA ARG A 95 7.06 7.62 13.96
C ARG A 95 8.51 7.19 13.73
N THR A 96 8.93 6.94 12.49
CA THR A 96 10.31 6.53 12.18
C THR A 96 11.23 7.72 11.91
N ARG A 97 10.69 8.91 11.64
CA ARG A 97 11.45 10.16 11.48
C ARG A 97 11.93 10.77 12.79
N VAL A 98 11.27 10.46 13.92
CA VAL A 98 11.61 11.02 15.24
C VAL A 98 12.73 10.23 15.96
N LYS A 99 13.72 9.71 15.21
CA LYS A 99 14.89 9.01 15.76
C LYS A 99 16.15 9.48 15.05
#